data_AF-A0A3M0XRN3-F1
#
_entry.id   AF-A0A3M0XRN3-F1
#
_cell.length_a   1.000
_cell.length_b   1.000
_cell.length_c   1.000
_cell.angle_alpha   90.00
_cell.angle_beta   90.00
_cell.angle_gamma   90.00
#
_symmetry.space_group_name_H-M   'P 1'
#
loop_
_entity.id
_entity.type
_entity.pdbx_description
1 polymer ?
#
loop_
_entity_poly.entity_id
_entity_poly.type
_entity_poly.pdbx_seq_one_letter_code
_entity_poly.pdbx_strand_id
1 'polypeptide(L)'
;PMVIMVQIASVWVPFTSESKEAIAHYPEIIREIRLALQECGRRLARYIRRGIREREEAKKRSYIEQYIPHIGVALQEILGLSEREEKRIVERLRDTLERSRKM
;
A
#
# COMPACT_ATOMS: atom_id res chain seq x y z
N PRO A 1 4.75 10.23 8.80
CA PRO A 1 5.02 11.68 8.89
C PRO A 1 4.77 12.38 7.53
N MET A 2 4.14 13.56 7.57
CA MET A 2 3.75 14.34 6.38
C MET A 2 4.06 15.81 6.66
N VAL A 3 4.52 16.52 5.62
CA VAL A 3 4.63 17.98 5.60
C VAL A 3 3.78 18.49 4.44
N ILE A 4 2.98 19.52 4.69
CA ILE A 4 2.16 20.18 3.68
C ILE A 4 2.69 21.62 3.54
N MET A 5 3.00 22.02 2.31
CA MET A 5 3.39 23.38 1.98
C MET A 5 2.38 23.93 0.98
N VAL A 6 1.86 25.12 1.24
CA VAL A 6 0.95 25.84 0.35
C VAL A 6 1.59 27.19 0.06
N GLN A 7 1.81 27.49 -1.22
CA GLN A 7 2.31 28.76 -1.69
C GLN A 7 1.19 29.53 -2.39
N ILE A 8 1.05 30.80 -2.07
CA ILE A 8 0.08 31.70 -2.69
C ILE A 8 0.84 32.87 -3.31
N ALA A 9 0.55 33.17 -4.57
CA ALA A 9 1.14 34.27 -5.30
C ALA A 9 0.02 35.08 -5.97
N SER A 10 -0.02 36.38 -5.69
CA SER A 10 -0.98 37.34 -6.26
C SER A 10 -0.37 38.73 -6.26
N VAL A 11 -0.84 39.61 -7.14
CA VAL A 11 -0.48 41.05 -7.16
C VAL A 11 -0.89 41.71 -5.85
N TRP A 12 -2.02 41.27 -5.30
CA TRP A 12 -2.51 41.68 -3.99
C TRP A 12 -3.01 40.45 -3.24
N VAL A 13 -2.37 40.11 -2.13
CA VAL A 13 -2.74 38.99 -1.26
C VAL A 13 -3.59 39.53 -0.11
N PRO A 14 -4.79 38.99 0.13
CA PRO A 14 -5.63 39.46 1.22
C PRO A 14 -5.14 38.88 2.57
N PHE A 15 -4.56 39.72 3.41
CA PHE A 15 -4.13 39.36 4.76
C PHE A 15 -5.20 39.70 5.81
N THR A 16 -5.22 38.97 6.92
CA THR A 16 -6.10 39.27 8.06
C THR A 16 -5.63 40.46 8.89
N SER A 17 -4.32 40.75 8.86
CA SER A 17 -3.68 41.86 9.57
C SER A 17 -2.59 42.51 8.71
N GLU A 18 -2.22 43.75 9.04
CA GLU A 18 -1.12 44.46 8.39
C GLU A 18 0.24 43.76 8.58
N SER A 19 0.37 42.96 9.64
CA SER A 19 1.56 42.15 9.94
C SER A 19 1.81 41.01 8.93
N LYS A 20 0.84 40.72 8.05
CA LYS A 20 0.92 39.69 6.98
C LYS A 20 1.20 38.27 7.46
N GLU A 21 0.76 37.93 8.67
CA GLU A 21 1.01 36.60 9.27
C GLU A 21 0.00 35.55 8.80
N ALA A 22 -1.22 35.97 8.45
CA ALA A 22 -2.29 35.07 8.03
C ALA A 22 -3.10 35.64 6.86
N ILE A 23 -3.61 34.73 6.03
CA ILE A 23 -4.40 35.03 4.83
C ILE A 23 -5.88 35.00 5.21
N ALA A 24 -6.63 35.97 4.70
CA ALA A 24 -8.06 36.08 4.97
C ALA A 24 -8.88 34.96 4.32
N HIS A 25 -10.00 34.62 4.96
CA HIS A 25 -10.85 33.48 4.63
C HIS A 25 -11.84 33.77 3.49
N TYR A 26 -11.32 34.02 2.29
CA TYR A 26 -12.15 34.17 1.10
C TYR A 26 -12.61 32.79 0.58
N PRO A 27 -13.91 32.59 0.29
CA PRO A 27 -14.43 31.31 -0.21
C PRO A 27 -13.70 30.79 -1.44
N GLU A 28 -13.27 31.67 -2.35
CA GLU A 28 -12.54 31.33 -3.57
C GLU A 28 -11.15 30.77 -3.27
N ILE A 29 -10.42 31.41 -2.34
CA ILE A 29 -9.08 30.97 -1.93
C ILE A 29 -9.16 29.61 -1.23
N ILE A 30 -10.12 29.45 -0.31
CA ILE A 30 -10.32 28.18 0.39
C ILE A 30 -10.69 27.06 -0.60
N ARG A 31 -11.56 27.35 -1.56
CA ARG A 31 -11.93 26.40 -2.62
C ARG A 31 -10.71 25.97 -3.41
N GLU A 32 -9.87 26.91 -3.83
CA GLU A 32 -8.69 26.60 -4.64
C GLU A 32 -7.64 25.79 -3.87
N ILE A 33 -7.34 26.18 -2.63
CA ILE A 33 -6.42 25.43 -1.75
C ILE A 33 -6.95 24.01 -1.55
N ARG A 34 -8.25 23.84 -1.34
CA ARG A 34 -8.87 22.52 -1.18
C ARG A 34 -8.68 21.67 -2.44
N LEU A 35 -8.92 22.23 -3.63
CA LEU A 35 -8.73 21.49 -4.88
C LEU A 35 -7.27 21.09 -5.10
N ALA A 36 -6.33 22.00 -4.85
CA ALA A 36 -4.89 21.73 -4.94
C ALA A 36 -4.46 20.61 -3.98
N LEU A 37 -4.90 20.66 -2.72
CA LEU A 37 -4.61 19.63 -1.72
C LEU A 37 -5.26 18.29 -2.07
N GLN A 38 -6.47 18.27 -2.62
CA GLN A 38 -7.12 17.05 -3.07
C GLN A 38 -6.34 16.36 -4.19
N GLU A 39 -5.80 17.13 -5.14
CA GLU A 39 -5.00 16.58 -6.23
C GLU A 39 -3.69 15.95 -5.71
N CYS A 40 -2.97 16.66 -4.84
CA CYS A 40 -1.81 16.12 -4.14
C CYS A 40 -2.17 14.87 -3.31
N GLY A 41 -3.33 14.91 -2.63
CA GLY A 41 -3.87 13.80 -1.85
C GLY A 41 -4.15 12.55 -2.69
N ARG A 42 -4.66 12.69 -3.92
CA ARG A 42 -4.86 11.55 -4.84
C ARG A 42 -3.55 10.88 -5.21
N ARG A 43 -2.51 11.68 -5.50
CA ARG A 43 -1.16 11.16 -5.81
C ARG A 43 -0.57 10.42 -4.62
N LEU A 44 -0.69 10.98 -3.42
CA LEU A 44 -0.26 10.33 -2.18
C LEU A 44 -1.04 9.03 -1.92
N ALA A 45 -2.35 9.04 -2.08
CA ALA A 45 -3.19 7.86 -1.86
C ALA A 45 -2.76 6.69 -2.76
N ARG A 46 -2.40 6.97 -4.02
CA ARG A 46 -1.86 5.96 -4.94
C ARG A 46 -0.56 5.36 -4.41
N TYR A 47 0.37 6.21 -3.93
CA TYR A 47 1.63 5.76 -3.37
C TYR A 47 1.44 4.89 -2.12
N ILE A 48 0.60 5.33 -1.17
CA ILE A 48 0.31 4.58 0.06
C ILE A 48 -0.32 3.23 -0.28
N ARG A 49 -1.32 3.19 -1.17
CA ARG A 49 -1.97 1.95 -1.58
C ARG A 49 -1.00 0.97 -2.23
N ARG A 50 -0.05 1.47 -3.04
CA ARG A 50 1.01 0.63 -3.61
C ARG A 50 1.86 0.00 -2.51
N GLY A 51 2.33 0.78 -1.54
CA GLY A 51 3.12 0.25 -0.42
C GLY A 51 2.35 -0.74 0.46
N ILE A 52 1.03 -0.55 0.63
CA ILE A 52 0.18 -1.52 1.33
C ILE A 52 0.11 -2.84 0.56
N ARG A 53 -0.14 -2.80 -0.76
CA ARG A 53 -0.18 -3.99 -1.61
C ARG A 53 1.13 -4.78 -1.55
N GLU A 54 2.26 -4.09 -1.69
CA GLU A 54 3.60 -4.70 -1.60
C GLU A 54 3.83 -5.38 -0.24
N ARG A 55 3.38 -4.76 0.87
CA ARG A 55 3.48 -5.36 2.21
C ARG A 55 2.55 -6.57 2.38
N GLU A 56 1.34 -6.51 1.85
CA GLU A 56 0.41 -7.63 1.89
C GLU A 56 0.92 -8.82 1.08
N GLU A 57 1.50 -8.58 -0.09
CA GLU A 57 2.15 -9.60 -0.90
C GLU A 57 3.34 -10.23 -0.17
N ALA A 58 4.21 -9.41 0.44
CA ALA A 58 5.33 -9.90 1.23
C ALA A 58 4.87 -10.75 2.43
N LYS A 59 3.83 -10.32 3.15
CA LYS A 59 3.23 -11.10 4.25
C LYS A 59 2.69 -12.43 3.75
N LYS A 60 1.89 -12.43 2.68
CA LYS A 60 1.35 -13.67 2.10
C LYS A 60 2.49 -14.60 1.67
N ARG A 61 3.61 -14.08 1.15
CA ARG A 61 4.77 -14.88 0.75
C ARG A 61 5.43 -15.55 1.94
N SER A 62 5.74 -14.77 2.97
CA SER A 62 6.33 -15.29 4.21
C SER A 62 5.44 -16.37 4.84
N TYR A 63 4.12 -16.19 4.84
CA TYR A 63 3.19 -17.19 5.37
C TYR A 63 3.26 -18.50 4.59
N ILE A 64 3.21 -18.45 3.25
CA ILE A 64 3.26 -19.65 2.42
C ILE A 64 4.60 -20.39 2.60
N GLU A 65 5.72 -19.67 2.60
CA GLU A 65 7.05 -20.27 2.82
C GLU A 65 7.14 -20.96 4.20
N GLN A 66 6.53 -20.37 5.23
CA GLN A 66 6.50 -20.95 6.57
C GLN A 66 5.58 -22.18 6.68
N TYR A 67 4.41 -22.16 6.06
CA TYR A 67 3.39 -23.21 6.26
C TYR A 67 3.45 -24.38 5.27
N ILE A 68 3.99 -24.19 4.06
CA ILE A 68 4.09 -25.26 3.05
C ILE A 68 4.77 -26.54 3.60
N PRO A 69 5.91 -26.46 4.30
CA PRO A 69 6.57 -27.65 4.83
C PRO A 69 5.69 -28.41 5.82
N HIS A 70 4.98 -27.69 6.70
CA HIS A 70 4.07 -28.29 7.67
C HIS A 70 2.87 -28.99 7.01
N ILE A 71 2.36 -28.41 5.92
CA ILE A 71 1.29 -29.03 5.13
C ILE A 71 1.80 -30.30 4.43
N GLY A 72 3.05 -30.30 3.95
CA GLY A 72 3.70 -31.49 3.38
C GLY A 72 3.69 -32.68 4.33
N VAL A 73 4.21 -32.47 5.55
CA VAL A 73 4.26 -33.50 6.59
C VAL A 73 2.86 -33.99 6.97
N ALA A 74 1.90 -33.10 7.16
CA ALA A 74 0.53 -33.48 7.49
C ALA A 74 -0.13 -34.33 6.38
N LEU A 75 0.09 -33.97 5.11
CA LEU A 75 -0.40 -34.76 3.97
C LEU A 75 0.28 -36.13 3.89
N GLN A 76 1.57 -36.19 4.21
CA GLN A 76 2.32 -37.45 4.28
C GLN A 76 1.71 -38.41 5.31
N GLU A 77 1.41 -37.90 6.51
CA GLU A 77 0.81 -38.69 7.60
C GLU A 77 -0.62 -39.15 7.25
N ILE A 78 -1.46 -38.27 6.70
CA ILE A 78 -2.87 -38.58 6.41
C ILE A 78 -3.01 -39.58 5.25
N LEU A 79 -2.21 -39.43 4.20
CA LEU A 79 -2.33 -40.20 2.96
C LEU A 79 -1.32 -41.36 2.86
N GLY A 80 -0.43 -41.51 3.86
CA GLY A 80 0.60 -42.56 3.88
C GLY A 80 1.60 -42.43 2.73
N LEU A 81 1.95 -41.19 2.34
CA LEU A 81 2.80 -40.93 1.17
C LEU A 81 4.28 -41.22 1.48
N SER A 82 5.03 -41.62 0.44
CA SER A 82 6.48 -41.71 0.54
C SER A 82 7.14 -40.31 0.57
N GLU A 83 8.34 -40.19 1.14
CA GLU A 83 9.09 -38.91 1.16
C GLU A 83 9.29 -38.29 -0.24
N ARG A 84 9.40 -39.13 -1.28
CA ARG A 84 9.53 -38.66 -2.66
C ARG A 84 8.23 -38.00 -3.15
N GLU A 85 7.09 -38.53 -2.75
CA GLU A 85 5.78 -38.01 -3.15
C GLU A 85 5.44 -36.75 -2.37
N GLU A 86 5.78 -36.69 -1.08
CA GLU A 86 5.67 -35.48 -0.26
C GLU A 86 6.44 -34.31 -0.89
N LYS A 87 7.73 -34.50 -1.19
CA LYS A 87 8.58 -33.46 -1.82
C LYS A 87 7.99 -32.96 -3.14
N ARG A 88 7.49 -33.88 -3.98
CA ARG A 88 6.83 -33.54 -5.25
C ARG A 88 5.55 -32.74 -5.04
N ILE A 89 4.76 -33.06 -4.01
CA ILE A 89 3.52 -32.32 -3.68
C ILE A 89 3.86 -30.93 -3.14
N VAL A 90 4.84 -30.83 -2.25
CA VAL A 90 5.33 -29.56 -1.70
C VAL A 90 5.81 -28.61 -2.81
N GLU A 91 6.61 -29.11 -3.76
CA GLU A 91 7.05 -28.32 -4.93
C GLU A 91 5.87 -27.90 -5.80
N ARG A 92 4.92 -28.82 -6.05
CA ARG A 92 3.73 -28.51 -6.86
C ARG A 92 2.81 -27.49 -6.19
N LEU A 93 2.63 -27.57 -4.88
CA LEU A 93 1.87 -26.62 -4.09
C LEU A 93 2.53 -25.24 -4.13
N ARG A 94 3.86 -25.18 -3.96
CA ARG A 94 4.64 -23.96 -4.09
C ARG A 94 4.44 -23.32 -5.46
N ASP A 95 4.65 -24.07 -6.54
CA ASP A 95 4.48 -23.59 -7.92
C ASP A 95 3.06 -23.08 -8.20
N THR A 96 2.05 -23.81 -7.73
CA THR A 96 0.64 -23.44 -7.95
C THR A 96 0.30 -22.13 -7.22
N LEU A 97 0.76 -21.99 -5.97
CA LEU A 97 0.54 -20.80 -5.16
C LEU A 97 1.33 -19.60 -5.69
N GLU A 98 2.54 -19.81 -6.21
CA GLU A 98 3.33 -18.77 -6.89
C GLU A 98 2.67 -18.31 -8.20
N ARG A 99 2.09 -19.22 -9.00
CA ARG A 99 1.40 -18.88 -10.26
C ARG A 99 0.11 -18.11 -10.05
N SER A 100 -0.67 -18.44 -9.01
CA SER A 100 -1.91 -17.73 -8.68
C SER A 100 -1.73 -16.24 -8.38
N ARG A 101 -0.48 -15.77 -8.18
CA ARG A 101 -0.11 -14.38 -7.89
C ARG A 101 0.21 -13.51 -9.10
N LYS A 102 0.41 -14.09 -10.29
CA LYS A 102 0.73 -13.32 -11.51
C LYS A 102 -0.50 -12.71 -12.20
N MET A 103 -1.70 -12.96 -11.68
CA MET A 103 -2.95 -12.31 -12.08
C MET A 103 -3.32 -11.21 -11.09
#